data_AF-A0A6L3F0K4-F1
#
_entry.id   AF-A0A6L3F0K4-F1
#
_cell.length_a   1.000
_cell.length_b   1.000
_cell.length_c   1.000
_cell.angle_alpha   90.00
_cell.angle_beta   90.00
_cell.angle_gamma   90.00
#
_symmetry.space_group_name_H-M   'P 1'
#
loop_
_entity.id
_entity.type
_entity.pdbx_description
1 polymer ?
#
loop_
_entity_poly.entity_id
_entity_poly.type
_entity_poly.pdbx_seq_one_letter_code
_entity_poly.pdbx_strand_id
1 'polypeptide(L)'
;QVEEELISRRKLHQEFNPALFNDRWESLWPKTATVITTESLWEKFARQGESPILTSITVLQDTIHQGVERELFGYGIMHESGEDKLKPESYAHIYLGPFDAQEMSFLEISHRTILIRPDQVYALFPPITKDEVAMLLNGPRQRVDSVFQAARQSLTIEGRVDKRSFITAVCEGVQSGLFGYSETADSTILRGEDANLTPSHVRFSALLISEDVPRPVTSEEVAKLVSGNGRISIQDLYQKATDQFGPERVSEQSFLNALQTCVKEQQFGYAETEADTLQSGLQALHLTGFVGKPEILPPDTRVIRVVGTISSPSELATVMKAAMSLSKLGESQITLDLRLELKGDVNEHSITMALNELKNRAPNLKIEDRKG
;
A
#
# COMPACT_ATOMS: atom_id res chain seq x y z
N GLN A 1 -13.33 -50.07 29.41
CA GLN A 1 -13.00 -50.05 30.85
C GLN A 1 -11.67 -49.39 31.17
N VAL A 2 -10.48 -49.99 30.97
CA VAL A 2 -9.19 -49.33 31.32
C VAL A 2 -8.97 -48.03 30.53
N GLU A 3 -9.31 -48.02 29.24
CA GLU A 3 -9.19 -46.86 28.37
C GLU A 3 -10.14 -45.71 28.78
N GLU A 4 -11.42 -46.01 29.05
CA GLU A 4 -12.41 -45.06 29.56
C GLU A 4 -12.02 -44.50 30.94
N GLU A 5 -11.37 -45.31 31.78
CA GLU A 5 -10.88 -44.90 33.09
C GLU A 5 -9.65 -43.96 32.98
N LEU A 6 -8.79 -44.15 31.97
CA LEU A 6 -7.68 -43.25 31.68
C LEU A 6 -8.12 -41.94 31.01
N ILE A 7 -9.14 -41.99 30.14
CA ILE A 7 -9.77 -40.81 29.52
C ILE A 7 -10.47 -39.97 30.60
N SER A 8 -11.29 -40.59 31.45
CA SER A 8 -12.02 -39.89 32.52
C SER A 8 -11.11 -39.27 33.59
N ARG A 9 -9.92 -39.86 33.82
CA ARG A 9 -8.88 -39.30 34.70
C ARG A 9 -7.95 -38.28 34.02
N ARG A 10 -8.22 -37.89 32.77
CA ARG A 10 -7.38 -37.00 31.93
C ARG A 10 -5.92 -37.48 31.80
N LYS A 11 -5.70 -38.80 31.84
CA LYS A 11 -4.38 -39.40 31.61
C LYS A 11 -4.17 -39.81 30.16
N LEU A 12 -5.25 -40.07 29.42
CA LEU A 12 -5.21 -40.36 27.99
C LEU A 12 -5.69 -39.14 27.21
N HIS A 13 -4.84 -38.60 26.33
CA HIS A 13 -5.15 -37.39 25.56
C HIS A 13 -5.50 -37.74 24.10
N GLN A 14 -6.76 -37.50 23.73
CA GLN A 14 -7.26 -37.61 22.35
C GLN A 14 -6.82 -36.44 21.47
N GLU A 15 -6.59 -35.29 22.10
CA GLU A 15 -5.99 -34.11 21.49
C GLU A 15 -4.85 -33.64 22.40
N PHE A 16 -3.70 -33.39 21.81
CA PHE A 16 -2.61 -32.76 22.55
C PHE A 16 -2.91 -31.28 22.69
N ASN A 17 -2.88 -30.77 23.92
CA ASN A 17 -3.04 -29.34 24.15
C ASN A 17 -1.67 -28.67 24.00
N PRO A 18 -1.45 -27.77 23.01
CA PRO A 18 -0.18 -27.07 22.86
C PRO A 18 0.19 -26.21 24.08
N ALA A 19 -0.76 -25.83 24.93
CA ALA A 19 -0.47 -25.18 26.21
C ALA A 19 0.26 -26.10 27.20
N LEU A 20 0.28 -27.43 26.97
CA LEU A 20 1.14 -28.37 27.70
C LEU A 20 2.62 -28.21 27.32
N PHE A 21 2.95 -27.46 26.27
CA PHE A 21 4.33 -27.06 25.99
C PHE A 21 4.84 -25.99 26.95
N ASN A 22 3.96 -25.16 27.51
CA ASN A 22 4.37 -24.18 28.51
C ASN A 22 4.72 -24.93 29.80
N ASP A 23 5.95 -24.71 30.29
CA ASP A 23 6.56 -25.28 31.51
C ASP A 23 6.90 -26.78 31.52
N ARG A 24 6.11 -27.67 30.91
CA ARG A 24 6.43 -29.12 30.86
C ARG A 24 7.40 -29.49 29.75
N TRP A 25 7.46 -28.73 28.66
CA TRP A 25 8.42 -28.98 27.58
C TRP A 25 9.86 -28.89 28.06
N GLU A 26 10.18 -27.97 28.97
CA GLU A 26 11.51 -27.89 29.58
C GLU A 26 11.91 -29.18 30.34
N SER A 27 10.93 -29.94 30.85
CA SER A 27 11.18 -31.23 31.50
C SER A 27 11.38 -32.37 30.50
N LEU A 28 10.74 -32.29 29.33
CA LEU A 28 10.86 -33.28 28.24
C LEU A 28 12.07 -33.01 27.34
N TRP A 29 12.48 -31.74 27.22
CA TRP A 29 13.66 -31.24 26.52
C TRP A 29 14.70 -30.71 27.51
N PRO A 30 15.67 -31.56 27.93
CA PRO A 30 16.70 -31.14 28.87
C PRO A 30 17.36 -29.83 28.43
N LYS A 31 17.63 -28.91 29.36
CA LYS A 31 18.31 -27.64 29.06
C LYS A 31 19.70 -27.86 28.44
N THR A 32 20.30 -29.03 28.69
CA THR A 32 21.58 -29.46 28.13
C THR A 32 21.48 -30.12 26.76
N ALA A 33 20.27 -30.51 26.32
CA ALA A 33 20.06 -31.15 25.03
C ALA A 33 19.75 -30.08 23.98
N THR A 34 20.56 -30.06 22.93
CA THR A 34 20.39 -29.21 21.75
C THR A 34 19.16 -29.66 20.96
N VAL A 35 18.98 -30.96 20.77
CA VAL A 35 17.88 -31.55 19.97
C VAL A 35 17.29 -32.79 20.63
N ILE A 36 16.07 -33.18 20.24
CA ILE A 36 15.45 -34.47 20.63
C ILE A 36 14.96 -35.18 19.37
N THR A 37 15.14 -36.50 19.27
CA THR A 37 14.49 -37.29 18.21
C THR A 37 12.99 -37.44 18.50
N THR A 38 12.17 -37.44 17.46
CA THR A 38 10.72 -37.63 17.60
C THR A 38 10.38 -39.02 18.18
N GLU A 39 11.21 -40.02 17.92
CA GLU A 39 11.07 -41.35 18.51
C GLU A 39 11.33 -41.38 20.01
N SER A 40 12.40 -40.72 20.49
CA SER A 40 12.63 -40.61 21.94
C SER A 40 11.51 -39.82 22.62
N LEU A 41 10.90 -38.86 21.92
CA LEU A 41 9.72 -38.16 22.41
C LEU A 41 8.51 -39.09 22.51
N TRP A 42 8.25 -39.90 21.48
CA TRP A 42 7.20 -40.93 21.48
C TRP A 42 7.39 -41.93 22.62
N GLU A 43 8.60 -42.46 22.82
CA GLU A 43 8.89 -43.40 23.90
C GLU A 43 8.63 -42.80 25.29
N LYS A 44 8.94 -41.51 25.49
CA LYS A 44 8.67 -40.80 26.75
C LYS A 44 7.17 -40.71 27.04
N PHE A 45 6.36 -40.41 26.03
CA PHE A 45 4.90 -40.35 26.17
C PHE A 45 4.25 -41.74 26.26
N ALA A 46 4.87 -42.78 25.70
CA ALA A 46 4.36 -44.14 25.73
C ALA A 46 4.72 -44.91 27.02
N ARG A 47 5.84 -44.59 27.69
CA ARG A 47 6.40 -45.43 28.78
C ARG A 47 6.34 -44.84 30.21
N GLN A 48 6.00 -43.56 30.41
CA GLN A 48 5.98 -42.97 31.76
C GLN A 48 4.58 -42.92 32.40
N GLY A 49 4.40 -43.58 33.55
CA GLY A 49 3.11 -43.69 34.26
C GLY A 49 2.55 -42.39 34.89
N GLU A 50 3.36 -41.34 35.00
CA GLU A 50 2.96 -40.00 35.48
C GLU A 50 2.79 -38.96 34.36
N SER A 51 3.18 -39.30 33.13
CA SER A 51 3.03 -38.42 31.97
C SER A 51 1.68 -38.68 31.27
N PRO A 52 1.09 -37.67 30.61
CA PRO A 52 -0.07 -37.88 29.77
C PRO A 52 0.28 -38.87 28.66
N ILE A 53 -0.46 -39.97 28.58
CA ILE A 53 -0.31 -40.99 27.55
C ILE A 53 -1.02 -40.45 26.30
N LEU A 54 -0.28 -40.35 25.19
CA LEU A 54 -0.87 -40.02 23.90
C LEU A 54 -1.68 -41.21 23.40
N THR A 55 -2.87 -40.95 22.88
CA THR A 55 -3.75 -41.99 22.34
C THR A 55 -3.19 -42.68 21.11
N SER A 56 -2.44 -41.96 20.27
CA SER A 56 -1.86 -42.49 19.04
C SER A 56 -0.64 -41.69 18.58
N ILE A 57 0.08 -42.24 17.61
CA ILE A 57 1.16 -41.56 16.90
C ILE A 57 0.65 -40.33 16.13
N THR A 58 -0.60 -40.38 15.64
CA THR A 58 -1.25 -39.26 14.93
C THR A 58 -1.39 -38.05 15.83
N VAL A 59 -1.74 -38.25 17.11
CA VAL A 59 -1.79 -37.14 18.06
C VAL A 59 -0.41 -36.49 18.23
N LEU A 60 0.68 -37.26 18.25
CA LEU A 60 2.04 -36.71 18.28
C LEU A 60 2.39 -35.95 16.99
N GLN A 61 1.97 -36.45 15.83
CA GLN A 61 2.17 -35.77 14.54
C GLN A 61 1.43 -34.43 14.51
N ASP A 62 0.14 -34.41 14.84
CA ASP A 62 -0.66 -33.18 14.88
C ASP A 62 -0.09 -32.15 15.88
N THR A 63 0.46 -32.65 16.98
CA THR A 63 1.17 -31.84 17.98
C THR A 63 2.41 -31.17 17.42
N ILE A 64 3.26 -31.95 16.74
CA ILE A 64 4.50 -31.44 16.14
C ILE A 64 4.15 -30.42 15.06
N HIS A 65 3.14 -30.71 14.23
CA HIS A 65 2.65 -29.77 13.21
C HIS A 65 2.23 -28.44 13.84
N GLN A 66 1.38 -28.45 14.87
CA GLN A 66 0.95 -27.24 15.58
C GLN A 66 2.11 -26.51 16.28
N GLY A 67 3.10 -27.26 16.79
CA GLY A 67 4.29 -26.70 17.41
C GLY A 67 5.19 -25.96 16.42
N VAL A 68 5.38 -26.54 15.23
CA VAL A 68 6.09 -25.91 14.10
C VAL A 68 5.32 -24.68 13.63
N GLU A 69 4.00 -24.80 13.42
CA GLU A 69 3.14 -23.70 12.97
C GLU A 69 3.21 -22.48 13.90
N ARG A 70 3.35 -22.72 15.22
CA ARG A 70 3.44 -21.68 16.27
C ARG A 70 4.87 -21.26 16.61
N GLU A 71 5.87 -21.71 15.85
CA GLU A 71 7.29 -21.40 16.06
C GLU A 71 7.83 -21.81 17.45
N LEU A 72 7.27 -22.85 18.06
CA LEU A 72 7.74 -23.35 19.36
C LEU A 72 9.04 -24.15 19.23
N PHE A 73 9.20 -24.85 18.10
CA PHE A 73 10.39 -25.60 17.69
C PHE A 73 10.36 -25.83 16.18
N GLY A 74 11.52 -26.09 15.60
CA GLY A 74 11.63 -26.58 14.24
C GLY A 74 11.58 -28.10 14.19
N TYR A 75 11.06 -28.66 13.10
CA TYR A 75 11.09 -30.07 12.79
C TYR A 75 12.12 -30.33 11.68
N GLY A 76 13.15 -31.13 11.98
CA GLY A 76 14.22 -31.46 11.04
C GLY A 76 14.21 -32.92 10.62
N ILE A 77 14.44 -33.17 9.33
CA ILE A 77 14.63 -34.50 8.75
C ILE A 77 16.11 -34.61 8.36
N MET A 78 16.83 -35.51 9.01
CA MET A 78 18.25 -35.75 8.73
C MET A 78 18.42 -36.74 7.58
N HIS A 79 19.55 -36.65 6.86
CA HIS A 79 19.92 -37.66 5.86
C HIS A 79 20.17 -39.01 6.54
N GLU A 80 20.96 -39.01 7.62
CA GLU A 80 21.20 -40.18 8.46
C GLU A 80 21.12 -39.84 9.96
N SER A 81 20.63 -40.77 10.77
CA SER A 81 20.39 -40.54 12.22
C SER A 81 21.67 -40.31 13.04
N GLY A 82 22.84 -40.65 12.50
CA GLY A 82 24.14 -40.56 13.17
C GLY A 82 24.91 -39.27 12.87
N GLU A 83 24.41 -38.41 11.99
CA GLU A 83 25.11 -37.19 11.58
C GLU A 83 25.17 -36.13 12.68
N ASP A 84 26.05 -35.14 12.46
CA ASP A 84 26.24 -34.03 13.38
C ASP A 84 25.06 -33.05 13.28
N LYS A 85 24.20 -33.05 14.29
CA LYS A 85 23.02 -32.18 14.40
C LYS A 85 23.35 -30.68 14.40
N LEU A 86 24.62 -30.31 14.57
CA LEU A 86 25.06 -28.92 14.53
C LEU A 86 25.57 -28.49 13.15
N LYS A 87 25.42 -29.33 12.12
CA LYS A 87 25.79 -29.01 10.75
C LYS A 87 24.56 -28.86 9.85
N PRO A 88 24.46 -27.78 9.06
CA PRO A 88 23.36 -27.61 8.12
C PRO A 88 23.29 -28.75 7.09
N GLU A 89 24.45 -29.26 6.64
CA GLU A 89 24.52 -30.30 5.61
C GLU A 89 23.93 -31.66 6.05
N SER A 90 23.66 -31.84 7.34
CA SER A 90 23.09 -33.08 7.88
C SER A 90 21.56 -33.17 7.72
N TYR A 91 20.94 -32.11 7.21
CA TYR A 91 19.49 -32.01 7.09
C TYR A 91 19.05 -32.04 5.64
N ALA A 92 18.13 -32.96 5.33
CA ALA A 92 17.40 -32.94 4.07
C ALA A 92 16.41 -31.78 4.05
N HIS A 93 15.68 -31.57 5.14
CA HIS A 93 14.74 -30.47 5.31
C HIS A 93 14.63 -30.07 6.79
N ILE A 94 14.42 -28.78 7.04
CA ILE A 94 13.99 -28.24 8.33
C ILE A 94 12.79 -27.34 8.10
N TYR A 95 11.78 -27.49 8.98
CA TYR A 95 10.52 -26.78 8.94
C TYR A 95 10.38 -25.93 10.21
N LEU A 96 10.15 -24.63 10.08
CA LEU A 96 9.87 -23.72 11.19
C LEU A 96 8.85 -22.65 10.79
N GLY A 97 7.73 -22.59 11.52
CA GLY A 97 6.71 -21.57 11.34
C GLY A 97 5.53 -22.01 10.48
N PRO A 98 4.55 -21.11 10.28
CA PRO A 98 3.23 -21.45 9.74
C PRO A 98 3.23 -21.86 8.26
N PHE A 99 4.19 -21.39 7.46
CA PHE A 99 4.28 -21.76 6.04
C PHE A 99 4.90 -23.13 5.86
N ASP A 100 6.00 -23.40 6.56
CA ASP A 100 6.66 -24.69 6.54
C ASP A 100 5.73 -25.79 7.08
N ALA A 101 4.94 -25.48 8.11
CA ALA A 101 3.91 -26.40 8.62
C ALA A 101 2.92 -26.83 7.52
N GLN A 102 2.49 -25.92 6.63
CA GLN A 102 1.57 -26.27 5.53
C GLN A 102 2.20 -27.22 4.50
N GLU A 103 3.53 -27.24 4.39
CA GLU A 103 4.27 -28.12 3.48
C GLU A 103 4.61 -29.48 4.11
N MET A 104 4.40 -29.63 5.41
CA MET A 104 4.56 -30.88 6.15
C MET A 104 3.39 -31.83 5.86
N SER A 105 3.33 -32.32 4.61
CA SER A 105 2.32 -33.28 4.17
C SER A 105 2.43 -34.66 4.83
N PHE A 106 3.64 -35.05 5.25
CA PHE A 106 3.88 -36.29 5.99
C PHE A 106 4.92 -36.07 7.10
N LEU A 107 4.48 -36.25 8.34
CA LEU A 107 5.32 -36.12 9.52
C LEU A 107 5.84 -37.50 9.93
N GLU A 108 7.10 -37.78 9.66
CA GLU A 108 7.72 -39.03 10.08
C GLU A 108 8.15 -38.97 11.56
N ILE A 109 7.88 -40.06 12.28
CA ILE A 109 8.39 -40.29 13.65
C ILE A 109 9.45 -41.38 13.59
N SER A 110 10.71 -41.02 13.82
CA SER A 110 11.86 -41.94 13.69
C SER A 110 13.14 -41.40 14.33
N HIS A 111 14.18 -42.22 14.40
CA HIS A 111 15.52 -41.80 14.82
C HIS A 111 16.17 -40.69 13.96
N ARG A 112 15.75 -40.52 12.70
CA ARG A 112 16.31 -39.50 11.78
C ARG A 112 15.56 -38.17 11.81
N THR A 113 14.45 -38.11 12.53
CA THR A 113 13.63 -36.89 12.63
C THR A 113 13.77 -36.29 14.01
N ILE A 114 13.99 -34.98 14.06
CA ILE A 114 14.33 -34.29 15.30
C ILE A 114 13.53 -33.02 15.48
N LEU A 115 13.40 -32.61 16.73
CA LEU A 115 12.92 -31.29 17.12
C LEU A 115 14.11 -30.44 17.55
N ILE A 116 14.21 -29.24 17.00
CA ILE A 116 15.30 -28.27 17.22
C ILE A 116 14.73 -26.96 17.76
N ARG A 117 15.43 -26.32 18.69
CA ARG A 117 14.97 -25.04 19.24
C ARG A 117 15.02 -23.95 18.16
N PRO A 118 14.09 -22.99 18.13
CA PRO A 118 14.06 -21.98 17.06
C PRO A 118 15.37 -21.19 16.91
N ASP A 119 16.01 -20.82 18.03
CA ASP A 119 17.30 -20.13 18.04
C ASP A 119 18.43 -20.94 17.38
N GLN A 120 18.41 -22.26 17.54
CA GLN A 120 19.37 -23.16 16.89
C GLN A 120 19.06 -23.37 15.41
N VAL A 121 17.77 -23.43 15.04
CA VAL A 121 17.37 -23.42 13.63
C VAL A 121 17.92 -22.16 12.96
N TYR A 122 17.73 -20.99 13.54
CA TYR A 122 18.26 -19.74 12.99
C TYR A 122 19.80 -19.66 13.00
N ALA A 123 20.48 -20.34 13.93
CA ALA A 123 21.93 -20.41 13.93
C ALA A 123 22.48 -21.30 12.81
N LEU A 124 21.80 -22.41 12.51
CA LEU A 124 22.17 -23.34 11.44
C LEU A 124 21.75 -22.82 10.06
N PHE A 125 20.58 -22.20 9.99
CA PHE A 125 19.95 -21.68 8.79
C PHE A 125 19.65 -20.20 9.05
N PRO A 126 20.65 -19.32 8.87
CA PRO A 126 20.47 -17.89 9.10
C PRO A 126 19.29 -17.37 8.30
N PRO A 127 18.44 -16.50 8.87
CA PRO A 127 17.30 -15.95 8.15
C PRO A 127 17.74 -15.27 6.85
N ILE A 128 16.83 -15.22 5.87
CA ILE A 128 17.07 -14.47 4.64
C ILE A 128 17.45 -13.02 4.94
N THR A 129 18.43 -12.53 4.21
CA THR A 129 18.97 -11.17 4.30
C THR A 129 18.36 -10.24 3.27
N LYS A 130 18.46 -8.93 3.51
CA LYS A 130 18.04 -7.89 2.55
C LYS A 130 18.74 -8.00 1.19
N ASP A 131 20.02 -8.40 1.17
CA ASP A 131 20.80 -8.54 -0.06
C ASP A 131 20.31 -9.74 -0.88
N GLU A 132 19.98 -10.84 -0.21
CA GLU A 132 19.35 -12.01 -0.85
C GLU A 132 17.97 -11.66 -1.42
N VAL A 133 17.16 -10.85 -0.72
CA VAL A 133 15.89 -10.34 -1.27
C VAL A 133 16.13 -9.47 -2.51
N ALA A 134 17.13 -8.60 -2.49
CA ALA A 134 17.47 -7.75 -3.63
C ALA A 134 17.89 -8.58 -4.85
N MET A 135 18.67 -9.65 -4.65
CA MET A 135 19.10 -10.56 -5.72
C MET A 135 17.93 -11.34 -6.37
N LEU A 136 16.80 -11.49 -5.67
CA LEU A 136 15.60 -12.14 -6.20
C LEU A 136 14.72 -11.20 -7.03
N LEU A 137 15.05 -9.90 -7.07
CA LEU A 137 14.36 -8.94 -7.90
C LEU A 137 14.86 -9.05 -9.35
N ASN A 138 14.03 -9.65 -10.21
CA ASN A 138 14.29 -9.91 -11.62
C ASN A 138 13.58 -8.92 -12.56
N GLY A 139 12.85 -7.94 -12.02
CA GLY A 139 12.13 -6.95 -12.82
C GLY A 139 11.99 -5.60 -12.09
N PRO A 140 11.50 -4.56 -12.78
CA PRO A 140 11.42 -3.22 -12.21
C PRO A 140 10.41 -3.14 -11.06
N ARG A 141 9.29 -3.86 -11.16
CA ARG A 141 8.27 -3.96 -10.13
C ARG A 141 7.81 -5.40 -10.02
N GLN A 142 7.93 -5.99 -8.84
CA GLN A 142 7.49 -7.35 -8.57
C GLN A 142 6.65 -7.38 -7.32
N ARG A 143 5.66 -8.28 -7.29
CA ARG A 143 4.87 -8.48 -6.08
C ARG A 143 5.71 -9.11 -4.98
N VAL A 144 5.47 -8.66 -3.75
CA VAL A 144 6.10 -9.21 -2.54
C VAL A 144 5.86 -10.72 -2.45
N ASP A 145 4.67 -11.21 -2.80
CA ASP A 145 4.35 -12.64 -2.86
C ASP A 145 5.25 -13.45 -3.78
N SER A 146 5.55 -12.90 -4.95
CA SER A 146 6.28 -13.57 -6.02
C SER A 146 7.75 -13.67 -5.64
N VAL A 147 8.28 -12.62 -5.01
CA VAL A 147 9.65 -12.61 -4.47
C VAL A 147 9.78 -13.56 -3.28
N PHE A 148 8.76 -13.63 -2.41
CA PHE A 148 8.74 -14.60 -1.32
C PHE A 148 8.73 -16.04 -1.83
N GLN A 149 7.91 -16.37 -2.83
CA GLN A 149 7.88 -17.71 -3.42
C GLN A 149 9.21 -18.04 -4.13
N ALA A 150 9.78 -17.08 -4.86
CA ALA A 150 11.10 -17.25 -5.47
C ALA A 150 12.19 -17.50 -4.42
N ALA A 151 12.14 -16.82 -3.27
CA ALA A 151 13.06 -17.05 -2.16
C ALA A 151 12.96 -18.47 -1.62
N ARG A 152 11.73 -18.98 -1.44
CA ARG A 152 11.50 -20.35 -0.94
C ARG A 152 11.94 -21.45 -1.92
N GLN A 153 11.91 -21.16 -3.22
CA GLN A 153 12.35 -22.08 -4.27
C GLN A 153 13.84 -21.95 -4.63
N SER A 154 14.56 -20.99 -4.02
CA SER A 154 15.96 -20.75 -4.32
C SER A 154 16.86 -21.76 -3.62
N LEU A 155 17.65 -22.53 -4.37
CA LEU A 155 18.60 -23.51 -3.82
C LEU A 155 19.60 -22.94 -2.80
N THR A 156 19.87 -21.63 -2.85
CA THR A 156 20.81 -20.95 -1.93
C THR A 156 20.14 -20.38 -0.67
N ILE A 157 18.80 -20.35 -0.63
CA ILE A 157 18.00 -19.72 0.42
C ILE A 157 16.91 -20.67 0.95
N GLU A 158 16.70 -21.83 0.31
CA GLU A 158 15.72 -22.84 0.68
C GLU A 158 15.86 -23.24 2.16
N GLY A 159 14.72 -23.29 2.87
CA GLY A 159 14.68 -23.57 4.32
C GLY A 159 15.10 -22.42 5.24
N ARG A 160 15.48 -21.25 4.70
CA ARG A 160 15.88 -20.05 5.47
C ARG A 160 14.85 -18.91 5.42
N VAL A 161 13.72 -19.15 4.75
CA VAL A 161 12.72 -18.12 4.43
C VAL A 161 11.41 -18.41 5.14
N ASP A 162 11.23 -17.75 6.28
CA ASP A 162 9.93 -17.61 6.93
C ASP A 162 9.34 -16.22 6.67
N LYS A 163 8.03 -16.04 6.91
CA LYS A 163 7.37 -14.76 6.65
C LYS A 163 7.95 -13.61 7.46
N ARG A 164 8.34 -13.85 8.71
CA ARG A 164 8.85 -12.81 9.60
C ARG A 164 10.25 -12.40 9.21
N SER A 165 11.16 -13.35 8.93
CA SER A 165 12.50 -13.03 8.43
C SER A 165 12.45 -12.33 7.09
N PHE A 166 11.62 -12.80 6.15
CA PHE A 166 11.46 -12.16 4.85
C PHE A 166 10.92 -10.73 4.96
N ILE A 167 9.88 -10.50 5.77
CA ILE A 167 9.34 -9.14 5.98
C ILE A 167 10.39 -8.24 6.64
N THR A 168 11.16 -8.76 7.60
CA THR A 168 12.28 -8.02 8.22
C THR A 168 13.31 -7.62 7.17
N ALA A 169 13.75 -8.56 6.33
CA ALA A 169 14.69 -8.31 5.25
C ALA A 169 14.15 -7.28 4.22
N VAL A 170 12.85 -7.32 3.92
CA VAL A 170 12.19 -6.30 3.08
C VAL A 170 12.27 -4.92 3.74
N CYS A 171 11.93 -4.79 5.01
CA CYS A 171 12.01 -3.52 5.73
C CYS A 171 13.45 -2.97 5.74
N GLU A 172 14.42 -3.81 6.06
CA GLU A 172 15.84 -3.42 6.09
C GLU A 172 16.36 -3.03 4.70
N GLY A 173 15.99 -3.77 3.66
CA GLY A 173 16.39 -3.47 2.27
C GLY A 173 15.79 -2.18 1.75
N VAL A 174 14.53 -1.90 2.10
CA VAL A 174 13.86 -0.62 1.80
C VAL A 174 14.55 0.54 2.51
N GLN A 175 14.84 0.40 3.80
CA GLN A 175 15.53 1.42 4.60
C GLN A 175 16.97 1.66 4.12
N SER A 176 17.69 0.61 3.70
CA SER A 176 19.03 0.79 3.12
C SER A 176 19.03 1.20 1.65
N GLY A 177 17.87 1.33 1.02
CA GLY A 177 17.74 1.81 -0.35
C GLY A 177 18.04 0.79 -1.45
N LEU A 178 18.26 -0.48 -1.13
CA LEU A 178 18.54 -1.56 -2.10
C LEU A 178 17.37 -1.82 -3.04
N PHE A 179 16.16 -1.51 -2.59
CA PHE A 179 14.94 -1.52 -3.38
C PHE A 179 13.91 -0.60 -2.71
N GLY A 180 12.83 -0.30 -3.43
CA GLY A 180 11.69 0.44 -2.94
C GLY A 180 10.52 -0.47 -2.59
N TYR A 181 9.58 0.08 -1.82
CA TYR A 181 8.30 -0.55 -1.51
C TYR A 181 7.17 0.38 -1.88
N SER A 182 6.11 -0.18 -2.47
CA SER A 182 4.88 0.55 -2.76
C SER A 182 3.68 -0.37 -2.57
N GLU A 183 2.63 0.10 -1.89
CA GLU A 183 1.43 -0.70 -1.64
C GLU A 183 0.66 -1.02 -2.92
N THR A 184 0.71 -0.10 -3.90
CA THR A 184 0.07 -0.20 -5.21
C THR A 184 1.01 0.28 -6.33
N ALA A 185 0.60 0.15 -7.59
CA ALA A 185 1.42 0.62 -8.72
C ALA A 185 1.60 2.15 -8.75
N ASP A 186 0.66 2.89 -8.15
CA ASP A 186 0.57 4.36 -8.24
C ASP A 186 0.85 5.07 -6.91
N SER A 187 1.06 4.33 -5.82
CA SER A 187 1.39 4.92 -4.52
C SER A 187 2.85 5.37 -4.44
N THR A 188 3.13 6.21 -3.44
CA THR A 188 4.49 6.69 -3.16
C THR A 188 5.43 5.52 -2.91
N ILE A 189 6.60 5.58 -3.56
CA ILE A 189 7.68 4.62 -3.36
C ILE A 189 8.43 5.00 -2.08
N LEU A 190 8.40 4.11 -1.09
CA LEU A 190 9.24 4.18 0.10
C LEU A 190 10.61 3.59 -0.24
N ARG A 191 11.70 4.35 -0.05
CA ARG A 191 13.09 3.90 -0.27
C ARG A 191 14.07 4.81 0.49
N GLY A 192 15.12 4.23 1.08
CA GLY A 192 16.19 4.93 1.80
C GLY A 192 15.89 5.15 3.28
N GLU A 193 16.81 5.80 4.00
CA GLU A 193 16.80 5.90 5.47
C GLU A 193 15.52 6.52 6.04
N ASP A 194 14.90 7.44 5.30
CA ASP A 194 13.65 8.11 5.68
C ASP A 194 12.39 7.26 5.41
N ALA A 195 12.53 6.05 4.88
CA ALA A 195 11.41 5.15 4.61
C ALA A 195 10.83 4.59 5.92
N ASN A 196 9.71 5.16 6.37
CA ASN A 196 8.97 4.70 7.54
C ASN A 196 8.14 3.42 7.24
N LEU A 197 8.82 2.33 6.89
CA LEU A 197 8.23 1.02 6.66
C LEU A 197 8.47 0.12 7.87
N THR A 198 7.38 -0.42 8.45
CA THR A 198 7.44 -1.38 9.55
C THR A 198 6.88 -2.73 9.10
N PRO A 199 7.18 -3.84 9.80
CA PRO A 199 6.68 -5.17 9.43
C PRO A 199 5.16 -5.26 9.29
N SER A 200 4.40 -4.45 10.05
CA SER A 200 2.94 -4.41 9.99
C SER A 200 2.40 -3.68 8.76
N HIS A 201 3.22 -2.93 8.03
CA HIS A 201 2.86 -2.25 6.78
C HIS A 201 3.07 -3.14 5.55
N VAL A 202 3.95 -4.14 5.62
CA VAL A 202 4.26 -5.00 4.47
C VAL A 202 3.08 -5.90 4.14
N ARG A 203 2.65 -5.87 2.88
CA ARG A 203 1.58 -6.72 2.34
C ARG A 203 2.13 -7.58 1.21
N PHE A 204 1.71 -8.84 1.14
CA PHE A 204 2.11 -9.75 0.07
C PHE A 204 1.60 -9.32 -1.31
N SER A 205 0.50 -8.57 -1.35
CA SER A 205 -0.06 -7.96 -2.56
C SER A 205 0.66 -6.68 -3.02
N ALA A 206 1.56 -6.13 -2.20
CA ALA A 206 2.31 -4.92 -2.51
C ALA A 206 3.45 -5.19 -3.50
N LEU A 207 4.15 -4.14 -3.91
CA LEU A 207 5.24 -4.18 -4.87
C LEU A 207 6.58 -3.87 -4.23
N LEU A 208 7.58 -4.70 -4.50
CA LEU A 208 8.99 -4.36 -4.41
C LEU A 208 9.46 -3.77 -5.73
N ILE A 209 10.29 -2.74 -5.63
CA ILE A 209 10.67 -1.89 -6.76
C ILE A 209 12.19 -1.83 -6.83
N SER A 210 12.78 -2.36 -7.89
CA SER A 210 14.24 -2.44 -8.05
C SER A 210 14.92 -1.06 -7.98
N GLU A 211 16.16 -1.03 -7.51
CA GLU A 211 16.95 0.19 -7.27
C GLU A 211 17.02 1.11 -8.49
N ASP A 212 17.13 0.51 -9.67
CA ASP A 212 17.22 1.14 -10.98
C ASP A 212 15.94 1.88 -11.39
N VAL A 213 14.78 1.53 -10.81
CA VAL A 213 13.54 2.25 -11.07
C VAL A 213 13.59 3.62 -10.39
N PRO A 214 13.53 4.71 -11.17
CA PRO A 214 13.63 6.04 -10.62
C PRO A 214 12.34 6.41 -9.88
N ARG A 215 12.46 7.26 -8.85
CA ARG A 215 11.33 7.67 -8.02
C ARG A 215 10.34 8.51 -8.84
N PRO A 216 9.03 8.47 -8.54
CA PRO A 216 8.05 9.36 -9.17
C PRO A 216 8.42 10.83 -8.96
N VAL A 217 7.89 11.71 -9.80
CA VAL A 217 8.04 13.15 -9.61
C VAL A 217 7.40 13.60 -8.29
N THR A 218 8.08 14.46 -7.54
CA THR A 218 7.60 14.98 -6.24
C THR A 218 6.82 16.29 -6.41
N SER A 219 6.04 16.66 -5.39
CA SER A 219 5.37 17.96 -5.34
C SER A 219 6.35 19.13 -5.43
N GLU A 220 7.52 19.04 -4.79
CA GLU A 220 8.56 20.07 -4.89
C GLU A 220 9.16 20.20 -6.29
N GLU A 221 9.38 19.07 -6.97
CA GLU A 221 9.84 19.05 -8.36
C GLU A 221 8.80 19.68 -9.29
N VAL A 222 7.52 19.31 -9.13
CA VAL A 222 6.40 19.90 -9.89
C VAL A 222 6.29 21.40 -9.59
N ALA A 223 6.42 21.82 -8.34
CA ALA A 223 6.31 23.23 -7.95
C ALA A 223 7.37 24.11 -8.63
N LYS A 224 8.60 23.60 -8.81
CA LYS A 224 9.67 24.29 -9.54
C LYS A 224 9.37 24.47 -11.02
N LEU A 225 8.50 23.65 -11.62
CA LEU A 225 8.10 23.78 -13.02
C LEU A 225 7.10 24.92 -13.25
N VAL A 226 6.36 25.34 -12.22
CA VAL A 226 5.30 26.37 -12.29
C VAL A 226 5.87 27.80 -12.16
N SER A 227 7.20 27.98 -12.31
CA SER A 227 7.98 29.21 -12.01
C SER A 227 7.66 30.51 -12.78
N GLY A 228 6.46 30.68 -13.34
CA GLY A 228 6.03 31.88 -14.05
C GLY A 228 4.99 32.72 -13.28
N ASN A 229 5.03 34.04 -13.48
CA ASN A 229 3.87 34.89 -13.19
C ASN A 229 2.84 34.66 -14.31
N GLY A 230 1.98 33.65 -14.14
CA GLY A 230 0.94 33.35 -15.12
C GLY A 230 0.22 32.04 -14.83
N ARG A 231 -0.84 31.80 -15.59
CA ARG A 231 -1.59 30.55 -15.61
C ARG A 231 -0.92 29.59 -16.61
N ILE A 232 -0.76 28.33 -16.25
CA ILE A 232 -0.22 27.29 -17.13
C ILE A 232 -1.22 26.14 -17.26
N SER A 233 -1.33 25.59 -18.47
CA SER A 233 -2.09 24.36 -18.73
C SER A 233 -1.42 23.19 -18.01
N ILE A 234 -2.23 22.32 -17.37
CA ILE A 234 -1.72 21.11 -16.72
C ILE A 234 -1.12 20.16 -17.75
N GLN A 235 -1.66 20.10 -18.96
CA GLN A 235 -1.09 19.33 -20.07
C GLN A 235 0.32 19.80 -20.44
N ASP A 236 0.54 21.12 -20.52
CA ASP A 236 1.87 21.68 -20.83
C ASP A 236 2.85 21.43 -19.68
N LEU A 237 2.35 21.51 -18.44
CA LEU A 237 3.14 21.22 -17.25
C LEU A 237 3.53 19.73 -17.18
N TYR A 238 2.61 18.83 -17.54
CA TYR A 238 2.87 17.39 -17.66
C TYR A 238 3.91 17.10 -18.73
N GLN A 239 3.81 17.74 -19.90
CA GLN A 239 4.81 17.58 -20.95
C GLN A 239 6.18 18.09 -20.50
N LYS A 240 6.26 19.26 -19.86
CA LYS A 240 7.51 19.78 -19.29
C LYS A 240 8.11 18.84 -18.24
N ALA A 241 7.29 18.27 -17.37
CA ALA A 241 7.74 17.30 -16.38
C ALA A 241 8.31 16.05 -17.06
N THR A 242 7.61 15.53 -18.08
CA THR A 242 8.05 14.37 -18.87
C THR A 242 9.36 14.65 -19.60
N ASP A 243 9.51 15.83 -20.20
CA ASP A 243 10.72 16.24 -20.91
C ASP A 243 11.92 16.41 -19.96
N GLN A 244 11.70 16.92 -18.74
CA GLN A 244 12.76 17.20 -17.77
C GLN A 244 13.16 15.97 -16.93
N PHE A 245 12.20 15.14 -16.53
CA PHE A 245 12.42 14.02 -15.60
C PHE A 245 12.30 12.65 -16.26
N GLY A 246 11.85 12.58 -17.51
CA GLY A 246 11.69 11.35 -18.28
C GLY A 246 10.35 10.64 -18.05
N PRO A 247 9.84 9.89 -19.04
CA PRO A 247 8.58 9.15 -18.95
C PRO A 247 8.62 8.01 -17.92
N GLU A 248 9.81 7.56 -17.54
CA GLU A 248 10.05 6.54 -16.50
C GLU A 248 9.60 7.05 -15.10
N ARG A 249 9.71 8.36 -14.84
CA ARG A 249 9.39 9.01 -13.55
C ARG A 249 8.01 9.65 -13.53
N VAL A 250 7.50 10.03 -14.71
CA VAL A 250 6.31 10.90 -14.85
C VAL A 250 5.21 10.10 -15.54
N SER A 251 4.32 9.51 -14.73
CA SER A 251 3.04 9.00 -15.22
C SER A 251 1.97 10.07 -14.99
N GLU A 252 0.88 10.02 -15.76
CA GLU A 252 -0.25 10.94 -15.60
C GLU A 252 -0.75 10.96 -14.14
N GLN A 253 -0.97 9.78 -13.55
CA GLN A 253 -1.46 9.68 -12.18
C GLN A 253 -0.45 10.19 -11.15
N SER A 254 0.84 9.85 -11.28
CA SER A 254 1.86 10.30 -10.31
C SER A 254 2.04 11.81 -10.35
N PHE A 255 2.00 12.39 -11.55
CA PHE A 255 2.04 13.82 -11.77
C PHE A 255 0.81 14.54 -11.19
N LEU A 256 -0.40 14.03 -11.45
CA LEU A 256 -1.63 14.61 -10.91
C LEU A 256 -1.65 14.54 -9.37
N ASN A 257 -1.17 13.45 -8.77
CA ASN A 257 -1.05 13.32 -7.31
C ASN A 257 -0.06 14.33 -6.72
N ALA A 258 1.09 14.52 -7.36
CA ALA A 258 2.09 15.51 -6.95
C ALA A 258 1.53 16.94 -7.06
N LEU A 259 0.85 17.25 -8.15
CA LEU A 259 0.21 18.56 -8.37
C LEU A 259 -0.93 18.81 -7.36
N GLN A 260 -1.73 17.79 -7.04
CA GLN A 260 -2.80 17.90 -6.05
C GLN A 260 -2.25 18.22 -4.67
N THR A 261 -1.08 17.68 -4.33
CA THR A 261 -0.37 18.03 -3.10
C THR A 261 0.02 19.51 -3.09
N CYS A 262 0.56 20.05 -4.19
CA CYS A 262 0.88 21.47 -4.29
C CYS A 262 -0.36 22.38 -4.13
N VAL A 263 -1.50 22.00 -4.71
CA VAL A 263 -2.77 22.76 -4.56
C VAL A 263 -3.29 22.68 -3.13
N LYS A 264 -3.22 21.51 -2.49
CA LYS A 264 -3.62 21.30 -1.09
C LYS A 264 -2.78 22.13 -0.11
N GLU A 265 -1.48 22.24 -0.37
CA GLU A 265 -0.54 23.06 0.38
C GLU A 265 -0.62 24.56 0.05
N GLN A 266 -1.61 24.95 -0.77
CA GLN A 266 -1.85 26.34 -1.18
C GLN A 266 -0.67 26.99 -1.93
N GLN A 267 0.22 26.18 -2.50
CA GLN A 267 1.30 26.67 -3.35
C GLN A 267 0.73 27.19 -4.68
N PHE A 268 -0.33 26.55 -5.18
CA PHE A 268 -1.05 26.92 -6.40
C PHE A 268 -2.57 26.87 -6.21
N GLY A 269 -3.30 27.60 -7.05
CA GLY A 269 -4.73 27.38 -7.28
C GLY A 269 -4.97 26.55 -8.54
N TYR A 270 -6.15 25.95 -8.64
CA TYR A 270 -6.62 25.17 -9.78
C TYR A 270 -7.85 25.80 -10.43
N ALA A 271 -8.02 25.54 -11.73
CA ALA A 271 -9.23 25.82 -12.47
C ALA A 271 -9.46 24.80 -13.59
N GLU A 272 -10.72 24.48 -13.85
CA GLU A 272 -11.10 23.60 -14.96
C GLU A 272 -10.93 24.28 -16.32
N THR A 273 -11.20 25.59 -16.39
CA THR A 273 -11.07 26.36 -17.63
C THR A 273 -10.20 27.60 -17.47
N GLU A 274 -9.68 28.10 -18.60
CA GLU A 274 -8.85 29.30 -18.66
C GLU A 274 -9.58 30.58 -18.18
N ALA A 275 -10.91 30.57 -18.14
CA ALA A 275 -11.72 31.71 -17.70
C ALA A 275 -12.11 31.64 -16.21
N ASP A 276 -11.81 30.54 -15.50
CA ASP A 276 -12.21 30.39 -14.10
C ASP A 276 -11.23 31.10 -13.17
N THR A 277 -11.65 31.44 -11.96
CA THR A 277 -10.74 31.91 -10.91
C THR A 277 -9.92 30.73 -10.38
N LEU A 278 -8.61 30.91 -10.18
CA LEU A 278 -7.77 29.87 -9.58
C LEU A 278 -8.16 29.69 -8.10
N GLN A 279 -8.77 28.57 -7.76
CA GLN A 279 -9.19 28.27 -6.40
C GLN A 279 -8.19 27.36 -5.69
N SER A 280 -7.93 27.65 -4.42
CA SER A 280 -7.19 26.75 -3.52
C SER A 280 -8.16 25.75 -2.90
N GLY A 281 -7.84 24.45 -2.87
CA GLY A 281 -8.67 23.46 -2.19
C GLY A 281 -8.50 22.01 -2.64
N LEU A 282 -9.22 21.10 -1.97
CA LEU A 282 -9.30 19.69 -2.30
C LEU A 282 -10.29 19.48 -3.45
N GLN A 283 -9.83 19.67 -4.68
CA GLN A 283 -10.55 19.29 -5.89
C GLN A 283 -9.80 18.15 -6.60
N ALA A 284 -10.54 17.31 -7.34
CA ALA A 284 -9.94 16.35 -8.23
C ALA A 284 -9.33 17.10 -9.42
N LEU A 285 -8.07 16.81 -9.74
CA LEU A 285 -7.36 17.47 -10.84
C LEU A 285 -7.47 16.63 -12.12
N HIS A 286 -7.54 17.32 -13.25
CA HIS A 286 -7.55 16.73 -14.59
C HIS A 286 -6.52 17.42 -15.48
N LEU A 287 -5.94 16.70 -16.44
CA LEU A 287 -4.94 17.24 -17.37
C LEU A 287 -5.45 18.43 -18.20
N THR A 288 -6.76 18.54 -18.41
CA THR A 288 -7.38 19.64 -19.17
C THR A 288 -7.46 20.97 -18.42
N GLY A 289 -7.14 21.00 -17.14
CA GLY A 289 -7.25 22.19 -16.32
C GLY A 289 -6.01 23.09 -16.36
N PHE A 290 -6.02 24.09 -15.49
CA PHE A 290 -5.00 25.12 -15.39
C PHE A 290 -4.58 25.35 -13.94
N VAL A 291 -3.29 25.64 -13.73
CA VAL A 291 -2.72 25.99 -12.43
C VAL A 291 -1.95 27.31 -12.48
N GLY A 292 -1.81 27.96 -11.33
CA GLY A 292 -1.05 29.21 -11.18
C GLY A 292 -1.09 29.72 -9.75
N LYS A 293 -0.58 30.93 -9.51
CA LYS A 293 -0.70 31.56 -8.19
C LYS A 293 -2.18 31.75 -7.83
N PRO A 294 -2.61 31.33 -6.63
CA PRO A 294 -3.99 31.50 -6.23
C PRO A 294 -4.32 33.00 -6.16
N GLU A 295 -5.45 33.39 -6.74
CA GLU A 295 -5.92 34.77 -6.63
C GLU A 295 -6.46 35.00 -5.22
N ILE A 296 -5.72 35.77 -4.42
CA ILE A 296 -6.17 36.23 -3.11
C ILE A 296 -7.12 37.40 -3.34
N LEU A 297 -8.42 37.17 -3.15
CA LEU A 297 -9.41 38.24 -3.19
C LEU A 297 -9.19 39.20 -2.01
N PRO A 298 -9.34 40.52 -2.22
CA PRO A 298 -9.37 41.49 -1.12
C PRO A 298 -10.43 41.11 -0.07
N PRO A 299 -10.22 41.41 1.23
CA PRO A 299 -11.11 40.98 2.31
C PRO A 299 -12.54 41.54 2.21
N ASP A 300 -12.72 42.63 1.47
CA ASP A 300 -13.97 43.32 1.16
C ASP A 300 -14.61 42.83 -0.16
N THR A 301 -13.98 41.90 -0.88
CA THR A 301 -14.45 41.40 -2.17
C THR A 301 -14.94 39.96 -2.07
N ARG A 302 -16.20 39.73 -2.45
CA ARG A 302 -16.78 38.39 -2.57
C ARG A 302 -17.17 38.12 -4.02
N VAL A 303 -16.55 37.12 -4.63
CA VAL A 303 -16.93 36.64 -5.97
C VAL A 303 -17.99 35.56 -5.81
N ILE A 304 -19.16 35.77 -6.44
CA ILE A 304 -20.25 34.80 -6.50
C ILE A 304 -20.44 34.44 -7.97
N ARG A 305 -20.09 33.20 -8.35
CA ARG A 305 -20.27 32.69 -9.70
C ARG A 305 -21.45 31.74 -9.75
N VAL A 306 -22.39 32.00 -10.67
CA VAL A 306 -23.57 31.17 -10.92
C VAL A 306 -23.47 30.63 -12.34
N VAL A 307 -23.33 29.32 -12.50
CA VAL A 307 -23.21 28.65 -13.81
C VAL A 307 -24.37 27.67 -13.97
N GLY A 308 -25.06 27.73 -15.12
CA GLY A 308 -26.16 26.83 -15.44
C GLY A 308 -26.90 27.25 -16.70
N THR A 309 -27.72 26.35 -17.26
CA THR A 309 -28.57 26.64 -18.42
C THR A 309 -29.91 27.19 -17.94
N ILE A 310 -30.25 28.40 -18.37
CA ILE A 310 -31.56 29.01 -18.11
C ILE A 310 -32.51 28.54 -19.21
N SER A 311 -33.53 27.76 -18.83
CA SER A 311 -34.47 27.15 -19.77
C SER A 311 -35.81 27.88 -19.83
N SER A 312 -36.09 28.77 -18.87
CA SER A 312 -37.35 29.52 -18.81
C SER A 312 -37.15 31.01 -18.48
N PRO A 313 -38.02 31.93 -18.97
CA PRO A 313 -37.96 33.34 -18.60
C PRO A 313 -38.11 33.59 -17.09
N SER A 314 -38.84 32.73 -16.37
CA SER A 314 -39.00 32.79 -14.92
C SER A 314 -37.70 32.54 -14.15
N GLU A 315 -36.82 31.67 -14.65
CA GLU A 315 -35.49 31.43 -14.05
C GLU A 315 -34.60 32.66 -14.20
N LEU A 316 -34.56 33.27 -15.39
CA LEU A 316 -33.82 34.51 -15.63
C LEU A 316 -34.31 35.64 -14.73
N ALA A 317 -35.62 35.81 -14.59
CA ALA A 317 -36.22 36.81 -13.71
C ALA A 317 -35.79 36.60 -12.25
N THR A 318 -35.68 35.34 -11.81
CA THR A 318 -35.23 34.99 -10.46
C THR A 318 -33.76 35.36 -10.24
N VAL A 319 -32.89 35.03 -11.20
CA VAL A 319 -31.46 35.37 -11.16
C VAL A 319 -31.28 36.89 -11.11
N MET A 320 -31.99 37.63 -11.98
CA MET A 320 -31.95 39.09 -11.99
C MET A 320 -32.45 39.71 -10.69
N LYS A 321 -33.54 39.17 -10.11
CA LYS A 321 -34.06 39.63 -8.82
C LYS A 321 -33.03 39.42 -7.70
N ALA A 322 -32.34 38.27 -7.69
CA ALA A 322 -31.29 38.00 -6.72
C ALA A 322 -30.11 38.97 -6.87
N ALA A 323 -29.64 39.22 -8.10
CA ALA A 323 -28.59 40.19 -8.37
C ALA A 323 -28.96 41.62 -7.91
N MET A 324 -30.20 42.05 -8.18
CA MET A 324 -30.72 43.34 -7.70
C MET A 324 -30.88 43.42 -6.18
N SER A 325 -31.19 42.31 -5.51
CA SER A 325 -31.24 42.26 -4.06
C SER A 325 -29.83 42.38 -3.46
N LEU A 326 -28.84 41.72 -4.07
CA LEU A 326 -27.45 41.83 -3.66
C LEU A 326 -26.92 43.26 -3.85
N SER A 327 -27.33 43.97 -4.91
CA SER A 327 -26.85 45.34 -5.17
C SER A 327 -27.37 46.36 -4.15
N LYS A 328 -28.33 45.98 -3.30
CA LYS A 328 -28.89 46.83 -2.25
C LYS A 328 -28.21 46.61 -0.90
N LEU A 329 -27.30 45.63 -0.80
CA LEU A 329 -26.56 45.33 0.42
C LEU A 329 -25.35 46.29 0.53
N GLY A 330 -25.61 47.52 1.00
CA GLY A 330 -24.58 48.52 1.32
C GLY A 330 -24.02 49.30 0.11
N GLU A 331 -22.87 49.97 0.31
CA GLU A 331 -22.09 50.64 -0.75
C GLU A 331 -21.28 49.62 -1.59
N SER A 332 -21.93 48.56 -2.06
CA SER A 332 -21.28 47.49 -2.82
C SER A 332 -21.36 47.76 -4.33
N GLN A 333 -20.22 47.68 -5.01
CA GLN A 333 -20.18 47.67 -6.47
C GLN A 333 -20.38 46.22 -6.95
N ILE A 334 -21.45 45.97 -7.72
CA ILE A 334 -21.65 44.68 -8.38
C ILE A 334 -21.15 44.76 -9.81
N THR A 335 -20.12 43.97 -10.10
CA THR A 335 -19.70 43.68 -11.48
C THR A 335 -20.39 42.40 -11.93
N LEU A 336 -21.18 42.49 -13.00
CA LEU A 336 -21.91 41.36 -13.57
C LEU A 336 -21.32 41.05 -14.94
N ASP A 337 -20.81 39.84 -15.13
CA ASP A 337 -20.39 39.32 -16.42
C ASP A 337 -21.48 38.38 -16.95
N LEU A 338 -22.13 38.77 -18.05
CA LEU A 338 -23.25 38.04 -18.65
C LEU A 338 -22.83 37.52 -20.02
N ARG A 339 -22.76 36.19 -20.13
CA ARG A 339 -22.61 35.50 -21.42
C ARG A 339 -23.96 34.93 -21.84
N LEU A 340 -24.51 35.45 -22.94
CA LEU A 340 -25.76 34.97 -23.54
C LEU A 340 -25.44 34.14 -24.79
N GLU A 341 -25.85 32.87 -24.79
CA GLU A 341 -25.76 31.98 -25.95
C GLU A 341 -27.17 31.66 -26.43
N LEU A 342 -27.53 32.13 -27.63
CA LEU A 342 -28.84 31.88 -28.24
C LEU A 342 -28.72 30.71 -29.21
N LYS A 343 -29.49 29.63 -29.00
CA LYS A 343 -29.52 28.43 -29.86
C LYS A 343 -30.90 28.24 -30.49
N GLY A 344 -30.94 27.92 -31.78
CA GLY A 344 -32.19 27.63 -32.53
C GLY A 344 -32.50 28.66 -33.62
N ASP A 345 -33.77 28.82 -33.97
CA ASP A 345 -34.24 29.81 -34.95
C ASP A 345 -34.18 31.23 -34.35
N VAL A 346 -32.99 31.82 -34.47
CA VAL A 346 -32.70 33.14 -33.92
C VAL A 346 -33.10 34.23 -34.93
N ASN A 347 -34.03 35.11 -34.54
CA ASN A 347 -34.42 36.24 -35.36
C ASN A 347 -33.40 37.40 -35.23
N GLU A 348 -32.57 37.56 -36.26
CA GLU A 348 -31.55 38.61 -36.38
C GLU A 348 -32.09 40.05 -36.19
N HIS A 349 -33.30 40.33 -36.69
CA HIS A 349 -33.92 41.64 -36.50
C HIS A 349 -34.23 41.91 -35.03
N SER A 350 -34.76 40.90 -34.33
CA SER A 350 -35.05 40.98 -32.90
C SER A 350 -33.78 41.14 -32.05
N ILE A 351 -32.69 40.44 -32.38
CA ILE A 351 -31.39 40.63 -31.72
C ILE A 351 -30.90 42.05 -31.91
N THR A 352 -30.90 42.54 -33.14
CA THR A 352 -30.39 43.89 -33.45
C THR A 352 -31.16 44.96 -32.67
N MET A 353 -32.50 44.84 -32.61
CA MET A 353 -33.32 45.74 -31.81
C MET A 353 -32.99 45.66 -30.32
N ALA A 354 -32.87 44.46 -29.75
CA ALA A 354 -32.55 44.27 -28.33
C ALA A 354 -31.16 44.80 -27.96
N LEU A 355 -30.14 44.57 -28.81
CA LEU A 355 -28.78 45.07 -28.59
C LEU A 355 -28.74 46.61 -28.67
N ASN A 356 -29.48 47.22 -29.60
CA ASN A 356 -29.58 48.67 -29.69
C ASN A 356 -30.28 49.28 -28.46
N GLU A 357 -31.32 48.62 -27.95
CA GLU A 357 -31.98 49.05 -26.73
C GLU A 357 -31.04 48.94 -25.51
N LEU A 358 -30.27 47.86 -25.40
CA LEU A 358 -29.25 47.71 -24.35
C LEU A 358 -28.17 48.79 -24.42
N LYS A 359 -27.65 49.10 -25.61
CA LYS A 359 -26.68 50.19 -25.80
C LYS A 359 -27.23 51.54 -25.35
N ASN A 360 -28.51 51.82 -25.65
CA ASN A 360 -29.13 53.09 -25.29
C ASN A 360 -29.41 53.20 -23.79
N ARG A 361 -29.87 52.11 -23.15
CA ARG A 361 -30.25 52.13 -21.72
C ARG A 361 -29.06 51.94 -20.78
N ALA A 362 -27.98 51.32 -21.24
CA ALA A 362 -26.80 51.02 -20.45
C ALA A 362 -25.52 51.37 -21.23
N PRO A 363 -25.23 52.67 -21.44
CA PRO A 363 -24.16 53.13 -22.32
C PRO A 363 -22.75 52.73 -21.84
N ASN A 364 -22.61 52.36 -20.57
CA ASN A 364 -21.34 51.94 -19.98
C ASN A 364 -21.07 50.43 -20.17
N LEU A 365 -21.99 49.67 -20.76
CA LEU A 365 -21.76 48.25 -21.07
C LEU A 365 -21.02 48.11 -22.39
N LYS A 366 -19.91 47.36 -22.35
CA LYS A 366 -19.25 46.90 -23.56
C LYS A 366 -20.05 45.72 -24.12
N ILE A 367 -20.67 45.89 -25.27
CA ILE A 367 -21.47 44.86 -25.94
C ILE A 367 -20.70 44.33 -27.13
N GLU A 368 -20.31 43.05 -27.08
CA GLU A 368 -19.69 42.32 -28.18
C GLU A 368 -20.70 41.31 -28.75
N ASP A 369 -21.05 41.46 -30.03
CA ASP A 369 -21.88 40.51 -30.77
C ASP A 369 -20.96 39.63 -31.63
N ARG A 370 -20.97 38.31 -31.41
CA ARG A 370 -20.20 37.33 -32.18
C ARG A 370 -21.15 36.38 -32.87
N LYS A 371 -21.22 36.49 -34.19
CA LYS A 371 -22.00 35.60 -35.06
C LYS A 371 -21.21 34.32 -35.35
N GLY A 372 -21.87 33.18 -35.16
CA GLY A 372 -21.32 31.83 -35.42
C GLY A 372 -21.74 31.29 -36.76
#